data_AF-A0A554X686-F1
#
_entry.id   AF-A0A554X686-F1
#
_cell.length_a   1.000
_cell.length_b   1.000
_cell.length_c   1.000
_cell.angle_alpha   90.00
_cell.angle_beta   90.00
_cell.angle_gamma   90.00
#
_symmetry.space_group_name_H-M   'P 1'
#
loop_
_entity.id
_entity.type
_entity.pdbx_description
1 polymer ?
#
loop_
_entity_poly.entity_id
_entity_poly.type
_entity_poly.pdbx_seq_one_letter_code
_entity_poly.pdbx_strand_id
1 'polypeptide(L)'
;MPLTKLGIALSKLDVVVDVPEDVQLLGIPKGPINLQRLIYWHVCKMYYRPEYSLDEMSHVNFDWFAPAYCHRQSPEEVRKWCEEVGLDVRSMKVEEAGITTEAVRTV
;
A
#
# COMPACT_ATOMS: atom_id res chain seq x y z
N MET A 1 2.96 -15.89 13.92
CA MET A 1 2.98 -15.18 12.61
C MET A 1 4.42 -15.00 12.12
N PRO A 2 4.96 -15.99 11.38
CA PRO A 2 6.35 -15.97 10.91
C PRO A 2 6.64 -14.81 9.95
N LEU A 3 5.76 -14.55 8.96
CA LEU A 3 5.95 -13.48 7.97
C LEU A 3 5.98 -12.08 8.61
N THR A 4 5.10 -11.80 9.57
CA THR A 4 5.10 -10.53 10.30
C THR A 4 6.40 -10.31 11.08
N LYS A 5 6.92 -11.36 11.73
CA LYS A 5 8.21 -11.29 12.44
C LYS A 5 9.39 -11.04 11.48
N LEU A 6 9.35 -11.63 10.30
CA LEU A 6 10.34 -11.37 9.25
C LEU A 6 10.26 -9.92 8.74
N GLY A 7 9.06 -9.40 8.49
CA GLY A 7 8.86 -7.99 8.12
C GLY A 7 9.43 -7.00 9.14
N ILE A 8 9.21 -7.26 10.43
CA ILE A 8 9.81 -6.48 11.52
C ILE A 8 11.34 -6.55 11.46
N ALA A 9 11.92 -7.75 11.29
CA ALA A 9 13.36 -7.92 11.22
C ALA A 9 13.98 -7.18 10.02
N LEU A 10 13.36 -7.28 8.83
CA LEU A 10 13.79 -6.56 7.63
C LEU A 10 13.70 -5.04 7.83
N SER A 11 12.62 -4.55 8.45
CA SER A 11 12.47 -3.11 8.68
C SER A 11 13.53 -2.55 9.63
N LYS A 12 13.97 -3.34 10.62
CA LYS A 12 15.01 -2.93 11.58
C LYS A 12 16.40 -2.84 10.98
N LEU A 13 16.64 -3.44 9.81
CA LEU A 13 17.91 -3.28 9.10
C LEU A 13 18.10 -1.85 8.60
N ASP A 14 17.01 -1.17 8.24
CA ASP A 14 17.01 0.18 7.68
C ASP A 14 18.01 0.37 6.53
N VAL A 15 18.07 -0.62 5.64
CA VAL A 15 18.97 -0.63 4.47
C VAL A 15 18.22 -0.16 3.24
N VAL A 16 18.89 0.65 2.42
CA VAL A 16 18.46 1.03 1.08
C VAL A 16 19.25 0.23 0.05
N VAL A 17 18.54 -0.37 -0.91
CA VAL A 17 19.09 -1.06 -2.08
C VAL A 17 18.97 -0.14 -3.28
N ASP A 18 20.02 -0.04 -4.09
CA ASP A 18 19.95 0.64 -5.39
C ASP A 18 19.63 -0.38 -6.49
N VAL A 19 18.42 -0.33 -7.03
CA VAL A 19 17.98 -1.23 -8.09
C VAL A 19 18.55 -0.73 -9.42
N PRO A 20 19.36 -1.50 -10.15
CA PRO A 20 20.12 -1.00 -11.30
C PRO A 20 19.24 -0.68 -12.53
N GLU A 21 18.13 -1.38 -12.69
CA GLU A 21 17.17 -1.25 -13.80
C GLU A 21 15.76 -1.66 -13.39
N ASP A 22 14.75 -1.23 -14.13
CA ASP A 22 13.35 -1.57 -13.85
C ASP A 22 13.10 -3.08 -14.02
N VAL A 23 12.53 -3.73 -13.01
CA VAL A 23 12.06 -5.13 -13.13
C VAL A 23 10.58 -5.10 -13.49
N GLN A 24 10.30 -4.89 -14.78
CA GLN A 24 8.94 -4.68 -15.30
C GLN A 24 7.95 -5.76 -14.88
N LEU A 25 8.36 -7.03 -14.89
CA LEU A 25 7.50 -8.17 -14.52
C LEU A 25 6.95 -8.06 -13.08
N LEU A 26 7.74 -7.50 -12.16
CA LEU A 26 7.38 -7.35 -10.75
C LEU A 26 6.96 -5.92 -10.40
N GLY A 27 6.97 -5.02 -11.38
CA GLY A 27 6.71 -3.59 -11.19
C GLY A 27 7.74 -2.90 -10.28
N ILE A 28 8.94 -3.45 -10.11
CA ILE A 28 9.97 -2.83 -9.26
C ILE A 28 10.66 -1.72 -10.05
N PRO A 29 10.65 -0.46 -9.57
CA PRO A 29 11.33 0.63 -10.26
C PRO A 29 12.84 0.62 -10.04
N LYS A 30 13.58 1.16 -11.01
CA LYS A 30 14.99 1.50 -10.86
C LYS A 30 15.22 2.53 -9.74
N GLY A 31 16.34 2.41 -9.04
CA GLY A 31 16.85 3.39 -8.10
C GLY A 31 16.75 2.95 -6.62
N PRO A 32 16.92 3.89 -5.68
CA PRO A 32 17.00 3.58 -4.27
C PRO A 32 15.63 3.19 -3.68
N ILE A 33 15.58 2.04 -3.01
CA ILE A 33 14.40 1.56 -2.30
C ILE A 33 14.79 0.92 -0.96
N ASN A 34 14.05 1.22 0.11
CA ASN A 34 14.25 0.54 1.38
C ASN A 34 13.98 -0.97 1.22
N LEU A 35 14.88 -1.82 1.74
CA LEU A 35 14.84 -3.27 1.56
C LEU A 35 13.51 -3.89 2.03
N GLN A 36 12.99 -3.45 3.18
CA GLN A 36 11.70 -3.97 3.66
C GLN A 36 10.55 -3.54 2.75
N ARG A 37 10.59 -2.30 2.24
CA ARG A 37 9.58 -1.78 1.31
C ARG A 37 9.61 -2.50 -0.03
N LEU A 38 10.79 -2.81 -0.55
CA LEU A 38 10.96 -3.61 -1.76
C LEU A 38 10.24 -4.95 -1.63
N ILE A 39 10.49 -5.69 -0.55
CA ILE A 39 9.85 -6.99 -0.32
C ILE A 39 8.35 -6.84 -0.09
N TYR A 40 7.94 -5.86 0.73
CA TYR A 40 6.54 -5.60 1.07
C TYR A 40 5.67 -5.29 -0.16
N TRP A 41 6.16 -4.46 -1.08
CA TRP A 41 5.38 -4.02 -2.25
C TRP A 41 5.42 -5.00 -3.42
N HIS A 42 6.54 -5.68 -3.64
CA HIS A 42 6.78 -6.40 -4.90
C HIS A 42 6.94 -7.91 -4.77
N VAL A 43 7.00 -8.45 -3.55
CA VAL A 43 7.23 -9.89 -3.33
C VAL A 43 6.15 -10.50 -2.44
N CYS A 44 5.97 -9.97 -1.22
CA CYS A 44 5.01 -10.50 -0.26
C CYS A 44 4.70 -9.45 0.82
N LYS A 45 3.42 -9.32 1.20
CA LYS A 45 2.99 -8.38 2.24
C LYS A 45 3.66 -8.73 3.59
N MET A 46 4.64 -7.91 3.96
CA MET A 46 5.37 -7.94 5.22
C MET A 46 5.28 -6.59 5.93
N TYR A 47 4.05 -6.07 6.06
CA TYR A 47 3.75 -4.79 6.67
C TYR A 47 4.35 -4.68 8.07
N TYR A 48 4.97 -3.53 8.32
CA TYR A 48 5.51 -3.16 9.61
C TYR A 48 5.11 -1.73 9.94
N ARG A 49 4.63 -1.56 11.17
CA ARG A 49 4.39 -0.26 11.79
C ARG A 49 4.69 -0.39 13.29
N PRO A 50 5.64 0.40 13.84
CA PRO A 50 6.07 0.23 15.22
C PRO A 50 4.96 0.49 16.24
N GLU A 51 3.95 1.29 15.89
CA GLU A 51 2.81 1.55 16.77
C GLU A 51 1.77 0.42 16.79
N TYR A 52 1.87 -0.58 15.91
CA TYR A 52 0.90 -1.67 15.81
C TYR A 52 1.36 -2.89 16.60
N SER A 53 0.40 -3.60 17.19
CA SER A 53 0.62 -4.93 17.73
C SER A 53 0.98 -5.94 16.64
N LEU A 54 1.54 -7.08 17.05
CA LEU A 54 1.85 -8.17 16.11
C LEU A 54 0.60 -8.65 15.37
N ASP A 55 -0.54 -8.71 16.08
CA ASP A 55 -1.82 -9.17 15.55
C ASP A 55 -2.39 -8.20 14.51
N GLU A 56 -2.37 -6.89 14.78
CA GLU A 56 -2.76 -5.87 13.80
C GLU A 56 -1.90 -5.94 12.54
N MET A 57 -0.58 -6.03 12.67
CA MET A 57 0.30 -6.17 11.52
C MET A 57 0.06 -7.47 10.74
N SER A 58 -0.21 -8.58 11.43
CA SER A 58 -0.52 -9.84 10.75
C SER A 58 -1.88 -9.84 10.08
N HIS A 59 -2.87 -9.16 10.66
CA HIS A 59 -4.17 -8.98 10.01
C HIS A 59 -4.00 -8.23 8.69
N VAL A 60 -3.22 -7.15 8.69
CA VAL A 60 -2.86 -6.42 7.46
C VAL A 60 -2.16 -7.33 6.45
N ASN A 61 -1.21 -8.17 6.89
CA ASN A 61 -0.52 -9.10 5.98
C ASN A 61 -1.45 -10.17 5.40
N PHE A 62 -2.41 -10.66 6.18
CA PHE A 62 -3.35 -11.70 5.77
C PHE A 62 -4.25 -11.25 4.61
N ASP A 63 -4.73 -10.02 4.64
CA ASP A 63 -5.55 -9.40 3.59
C ASP A 63 -4.94 -9.51 2.17
N TRP A 64 -3.61 -9.58 2.05
CA TRP A 64 -2.94 -9.80 0.75
C TRP A 64 -3.30 -11.10 0.04
N PHE A 65 -3.56 -12.16 0.81
CA PHE A 65 -3.73 -13.51 0.27
C PHE A 65 -5.16 -13.79 -0.18
N ALA A 66 -5.99 -12.75 -0.29
CA ALA A 66 -7.34 -12.80 -0.82
C ALA A 66 -7.45 -12.03 -2.16
N PRO A 67 -6.63 -12.35 -3.19
CA PRO A 67 -6.48 -11.56 -4.42
C PRO A 67 -7.79 -11.42 -5.21
N ALA A 68 -8.72 -12.36 -5.07
CA ALA A 68 -10.04 -12.30 -5.69
C ALA A 68 -10.86 -11.06 -5.27
N TYR A 69 -10.51 -10.44 -4.15
CA TYR A 69 -11.18 -9.25 -3.61
C TYR A 69 -10.29 -8.01 -3.59
N CYS A 70 -9.07 -8.09 -4.13
CA CYS A 70 -8.13 -6.98 -4.17
C CYS A 70 -8.34 -6.17 -5.46
N HIS A 71 -9.02 -5.02 -5.34
CA HIS A 71 -9.21 -4.09 -6.45
C HIS A 71 -8.43 -2.80 -6.21
N ARG A 72 -7.75 -2.29 -7.24
CA ARG A 72 -7.19 -0.93 -7.24
C ARG A 72 -8.13 -0.04 -8.02
N GLN A 73 -8.35 1.16 -7.50
CA GLN A 73 -9.16 2.20 -8.12
C GLN A 73 -8.25 3.36 -8.51
N SER A 74 -8.62 4.06 -9.57
CA SER A 74 -8.00 5.31 -10.01
C SER A 74 -8.64 6.52 -9.33
N PRO A 75 -7.90 7.63 -9.19
CA PRO A 75 -8.46 8.90 -8.73
C PRO A 75 -9.68 9.35 -9.56
N GLU A 76 -9.66 9.09 -10.86
CA GLU A 76 -10.72 9.44 -11.79
C GLU A 76 -12.01 8.65 -11.50
N GLU A 77 -11.90 7.34 -11.23
CA GLU A 77 -13.04 6.52 -10.83
C GLU A 77 -13.67 7.03 -9.53
N VAL A 78 -12.83 7.34 -8.53
CA VAL A 78 -13.32 7.85 -7.24
C VAL A 78 -14.00 9.21 -7.39
N ARG A 79 -13.48 10.11 -8.24
CA ARG A 79 -14.12 11.40 -8.55
C ARG A 79 -15.47 11.20 -9.23
N LYS A 80 -15.52 10.32 -10.23
CA LYS A 80 -16.74 10.02 -10.97
C LYS A 80 -17.84 9.50 -10.05
N TRP A 81 -17.51 8.59 -9.13
CA TRP A 81 -18.51 8.10 -8.16
C TRP A 81 -19.03 9.21 -7.24
N CYS A 82 -18.16 10.11 -6.78
CA CYS A 82 -18.57 11.25 -5.97
C CYS A 82 -19.56 12.14 -6.75
N GLU A 83 -19.23 12.45 -8.01
CA GLU A 83 -20.10 13.23 -8.90
C GLU A 83 -21.47 12.55 -9.11
N GLU A 84 -21.48 11.25 -9.41
CA GLU A 84 -22.69 10.45 -9.65
C GLU A 84 -23.66 10.44 -8.46
N VAL A 85 -23.15 10.55 -7.22
CA VAL A 85 -23.97 10.60 -6.01
C VAL A 85 -24.20 12.02 -5.47
N GLY A 86 -23.76 13.05 -6.19
CA GLY A 86 -23.89 14.46 -5.81
C GLY A 86 -23.05 14.85 -4.59
N LEU A 87 -21.81 14.37 -4.54
CA LEU A 87 -20.81 14.73 -3.53
C LEU A 87 -19.70 15.57 -4.17
N ASP A 88 -19.35 16.66 -3.49
CA ASP A 88 -18.20 17.51 -3.84
C ASP A 88 -16.95 17.04 -3.10
N VAL A 89 -15.91 16.70 -3.87
CA VAL A 89 -14.62 16.26 -3.34
C VAL A 89 -13.85 17.45 -2.76
N ARG A 90 -13.64 17.47 -1.43
CA ARG A 90 -12.85 18.49 -0.74
C ARG A 90 -11.37 18.21 -0.78
N SER A 91 -11.00 16.95 -0.55
CA SER A 91 -9.61 16.51 -0.55
C SER A 91 -9.51 15.09 -1.07
N MET A 92 -8.40 14.80 -1.76
CA MET A 92 -8.07 13.46 -2.23
C MET A 92 -6.56 13.26 -2.11
N LYS A 93 -6.18 12.28 -1.30
CA LYS A 93 -4.79 11.89 -1.07
C LYS A 93 -4.55 10.56 -1.76
N VAL A 94 -3.67 10.57 -2.77
CA VAL A 94 -3.29 9.38 -3.54
C VAL A 94 -1.93 8.91 -3.05
N GLU A 95 -1.85 7.65 -2.64
CA GLU A 95 -0.64 7.01 -2.09
C GLU A 95 -0.49 5.62 -2.69
N GLU A 96 0.71 5.03 -2.56
CA GLU A 96 0.96 3.65 -3.02
C GLU A 96 -0.01 2.64 -2.36
N ALA A 97 -0.43 2.92 -1.13
CA ALA A 97 -1.38 2.08 -0.39
C ALA A 97 -2.84 2.24 -0.81
N GLY A 98 -3.19 3.28 -1.59
CA GLY A 98 -4.56 3.54 -2.01
C GLY A 98 -4.92 5.02 -2.06
N ILE A 99 -6.23 5.30 -2.04
CA ILE A 99 -6.78 6.66 -2.17
C ILE A 99 -7.63 6.95 -0.94
N THR A 100 -7.34 8.06 -0.25
CA THR A 100 -8.18 8.61 0.82
C THR A 100 -8.91 9.84 0.29
N THR A 101 -10.23 9.86 0.36
CA THR A 101 -11.06 10.96 -0.17
C THR A 101 -11.99 11.50 0.89
N GLU A 102 -12.03 12.83 1.04
CA GLU A 102 -13.04 13.56 1.79
C GLU A 102 -14.00 14.22 0.80
N ALA A 103 -15.29 13.87 0.86
CA ALA A 103 -16.31 14.45 0.02
C ALA A 103 -17.59 14.75 0.83
N VAL A 104 -18.31 15.80 0.46
CA VAL A 104 -19.52 16.26 1.17
C VAL A 104 -20.67 16.50 0.21
N ARG A 105 -21.91 16.30 0.68
CA ARG A 105 -23.10 16.68 -0.08
C ARG A 105 -23.33 18.18 0.11
N THR A 106 -23.31 18.93 -0.98
CA THR A 106 -23.75 20.32 -0.95
C THR A 106 -25.28 20.33 -0.99
N VAL A 107 -25.88 21.04 -0.03
CA VAL A 107 -27.34 21.17 0.16
C VAL A 107 -27.88 22.26 -0.77
#